data_AF-A0A811PIT0-F1
#
_entry.id   AF-A0A811PIT0-F1
#
_cell.length_a   1.000
_cell.length_b   1.000
_cell.length_c   1.000
_cell.angle_alpha   90.00
_cell.angle_beta   90.00
_cell.angle_gamma   90.00
#
_symmetry.space_group_name_H-M   'P 1'
#
loop_
_entity.id
_entity.type
_entity.pdbx_description
1 polymer ?
#
loop_
_entity_poly.entity_id
_entity_poly.type
_entity_poly.pdbx_seq_one_letter_code
_entity_poly.pdbx_strand_id
1 'polypeptide(L)'
;MVGGSLFLKGHYIALVKIVVVRRVKLYTVEKLTKEEYKEVPVNLGIEEPKKGRNAWNGMRYHHMDAQQLASGEWIAVMDADRVPSEAYTHQGQHSQFTMVTMTYEARLWNLKLFVERYSRCESVREIVVVWNKGNPPSSAAFDSGVPVRIRVEETNSLNNRFRVDPLIKTRAVFDLDDDIMMTCTDLEKGFKVWREHPERMVGFYPRTIDGNPLQYRNERYARGKNGCNLILTGAAFMDSEFAFKKYWSEKAREGRDFVHKNFNCEDLLMNFLYANASSTRTVEYVHPAWAIDTSKLSSVAISRDTQKHYDVRTSCLAKFSSIYGPLPRKWGVWHARRWLGQIA
;
A
#
# COMPACT_ATOMS: atom_id res chain seq x y z
N MET A 1 20.76 -5.53 16.17
CA MET A 1 21.97 -5.69 15.35
C MET A 1 22.80 -4.41 15.48
N VAL A 2 24.02 -4.51 16.01
CA VAL A 2 25.00 -3.42 16.03
C VAL A 2 25.74 -3.49 14.69
N GLY A 3 25.39 -2.63 13.73
CA GLY A 3 26.15 -2.46 12.51
C GLY A 3 27.21 -1.40 12.75
N GLY A 4 28.47 -1.81 12.91
CA GLY A 4 29.61 -0.91 12.93
C GLY A 4 30.39 -1.04 11.63
N SER A 5 30.51 0.05 10.87
CA SER A 5 31.45 0.11 9.75
C SER A 5 32.76 0.72 10.25
N LEU A 6 33.86 -0.02 10.08
CA LEU A 6 35.21 0.37 10.46
C LEU A 6 35.96 0.84 9.20
N PHE A 7 36.50 2.05 9.21
CA PHE A 7 37.37 2.55 8.13
C PHE A 7 38.70 3.06 8.70
N LEU A 8 39.81 2.63 8.09
CA LEU A 8 41.19 3.12 8.26
C LEU A 8 41.54 3.80 6.93
N LYS A 9 42.16 4.98 6.82
CA LYS A 9 43.37 5.50 7.49
C LYS A 9 43.49 7.03 7.18
N GLY A 10 43.89 7.86 8.16
CA GLY A 10 44.31 9.27 7.93
C GLY A 10 43.65 10.32 8.85
N HIS A 11 44.26 10.50 10.02
CA HIS A 11 44.04 11.50 11.10
C HIS A 11 42.72 11.61 11.88
N TYR A 12 41.60 11.01 11.46
CA TYR A 12 40.45 10.82 12.36
C TYR A 12 39.74 9.50 12.09
N ILE A 13 39.63 8.64 13.11
CA ILE A 13 38.75 7.48 13.07
C ILE A 13 37.39 7.97 13.56
N ALA A 14 36.43 8.11 12.64
CA ALA A 14 35.05 8.45 12.96
C ALA A 14 34.22 7.17 13.08
N LEU A 15 33.72 6.88 14.28
CA LEU A 15 32.69 5.86 14.49
C LEU A 15 31.34 6.56 14.59
N VAL A 16 30.46 6.30 13.62
CA VAL A 16 29.06 6.71 13.72
C VAL A 16 28.29 5.61 14.41
N LYS A 17 27.85 5.88 15.64
CA LYS A 17 27.08 4.93 16.44
C LYS A 17 25.64 5.40 16.52
N ILE A 18 24.74 4.60 15.94
CA ILE A 18 23.30 4.78 16.09
C ILE A 18 22.90 4.13 17.42
N VAL A 19 22.69 4.95 18.45
CA VAL A 19 22.28 4.46 19.76
C VAL A 19 20.76 4.40 19.79
N VAL A 20 20.24 3.17 19.72
CA VAL A 20 18.87 2.72 19.97
C VAL A 20 17.81 3.84 19.94
N VAL A 21 17.12 3.91 18.81
CA VAL A 21 15.77 4.48 18.61
C VAL A 21 15.63 6.01 18.66
N ARG A 22 16.63 6.82 19.07
CA ARG A 22 16.40 8.29 19.13
C ARG A 22 17.54 9.23 18.74
N ARG A 23 18.80 8.80 18.64
CA ARG A 23 19.92 9.75 18.44
C ARG A 23 21.05 9.18 17.57
N VAL A 24 21.46 9.93 16.55
CA VAL A 24 22.73 9.74 15.84
C VAL A 24 23.81 10.48 16.63
N LYS A 25 24.88 9.78 17.01
CA LYS A 25 26.04 10.39 17.67
C LYS A 25 27.30 10.05 16.88
N LEU A 26 28.12 11.07 16.64
CA LEU A 26 29.46 10.92 16.08
C LEU A 26 30.47 10.80 17.21
N TYR A 27 31.39 9.86 17.07
CA TYR A 27 32.50 9.68 17.98
C TYR A 27 33.82 9.71 17.23
N THR A 28 34.82 10.35 17.83
CA THR A 28 36.22 10.23 17.43
C THR A 28 36.86 9.14 18.28
N VAL A 29 37.53 8.19 17.64
CA VAL A 29 38.37 7.22 18.36
C VAL A 29 39.74 7.86 18.57
N GLU A 30 40.02 8.22 19.82
CA GLU A 30 41.31 8.78 20.24
C GLU A 30 42.40 7.71 20.38
N LYS A 31 42.01 6.48 20.74
CA LYS A 31 42.95 5.36 20.87
C LYS A 31 42.35 4.08 20.32
N LEU A 32 43.11 3.42 19.45
CA LEU A 32 42.79 2.10 18.91
C LEU A 32 44.07 1.27 18.80
N THR A 33 44.37 0.48 19.82
CA THR A 33 45.43 -0.51 19.83
C THR A 33 44.85 -1.90 20.08
N LYS A 34 45.70 -2.94 20.15
CA LYS A 34 45.25 -4.30 20.50
C LYS A 34 44.80 -4.39 21.97
N GLU A 35 45.33 -3.52 22.82
CA GLU A 35 45.15 -3.53 24.27
C GLU A 35 44.23 -2.40 24.78
N GLU A 36 44.04 -1.33 23.99
CA GLU A 36 43.33 -0.12 24.44
C GLU A 36 42.39 0.42 23.35
N TYR A 37 41.14 0.72 23.75
CA TYR A 37 40.13 1.40 22.92
C TYR A 37 39.56 2.61 23.67
N LYS A 38 39.60 3.80 23.07
CA LYS A 38 39.02 5.03 23.62
C LYS A 38 38.29 5.83 22.55
N GLU A 39 37.02 6.11 22.77
CA GLU A 39 36.18 6.99 21.94
C GLU A 39 35.70 8.22 22.75
N VAL A 40 35.60 9.38 22.09
CA VAL A 40 35.04 10.62 22.63
C VAL A 40 33.96 11.16 21.70
N PRO A 41 32.81 11.63 22.24
CA PRO A 41 31.74 12.16 21.43
C PRO A 41 32.14 13.49 20.78
N VAL A 42 31.82 13.65 19.50
CA VAL A 42 31.99 14.89 18.72
C VAL A 42 30.66 15.61 18.64
N ASN A 43 30.66 16.91 18.91
CA ASN A 43 29.48 17.73 18.72
C ASN A 43 29.28 17.99 17.21
N LEU A 44 28.19 17.47 16.65
CA LEU A 44 27.87 17.62 15.21
C LEU A 44 27.31 19.00 14.86
N GLY A 45 26.97 19.86 15.84
CA GLY A 45 26.34 21.16 15.57
C GLY A 45 24.93 21.06 14.97
N ILE A 46 24.38 19.85 14.83
CA ILE A 46 23.03 19.60 14.36
C ILE A 46 22.09 19.74 15.56
N GLU A 47 21.22 20.76 15.55
CA GLU A 47 20.17 20.89 16.56
C GLU A 47 19.23 19.68 16.52
N GLU A 48 18.86 19.16 17.69
CA GLU A 48 17.84 18.11 17.76
C GLU A 48 16.52 18.66 17.19
N PRO A 49 15.94 18.02 16.15
CA PRO A 49 14.71 18.51 15.57
C PRO A 49 13.59 18.41 16.61
N LYS A 50 12.89 19.54 16.81
CA LYS A 50 11.69 19.62 17.67
C LYS A 50 10.46 18.93 17.04
N LYS A 51 10.56 18.45 15.80
CA LYS A 51 9.51 17.66 15.13
C LYS A 51 9.57 16.21 15.63
N GLY A 52 8.39 15.61 15.88
CA GLY A 52 8.24 14.23 16.35
C GLY A 52 8.75 13.16 15.37
N ARG A 53 8.26 11.91 15.49
CA ARG A 53 8.73 10.66 14.81
C ARG A 53 9.08 10.72 13.30
N ASN A 54 8.74 11.80 12.59
CA ASN A 54 8.98 12.04 11.17
C ASN A 54 10.05 13.10 10.89
N ALA A 55 10.95 13.37 11.85
CA ALA A 55 12.12 14.19 11.57
C ALA A 55 13.08 13.45 10.62
N TRP A 56 13.80 14.19 9.77
CA TRP A 56 14.78 13.66 8.80
C TRP A 56 15.87 12.78 9.42
N ASN A 57 16.06 12.84 10.75
CA ASN A 57 16.97 12.00 11.52
C ASN A 57 16.26 10.87 12.31
N GLY A 58 15.02 10.54 11.95
CA GLY A 58 14.24 9.43 12.49
C GLY A 58 14.74 8.06 12.00
N MET A 59 14.18 6.97 12.54
CA MET A 59 14.60 5.60 12.20
C MET A 59 14.25 5.21 10.75
N ARG A 60 15.11 5.58 9.79
CA ARG A 60 15.25 4.90 8.50
C ARG A 60 16.72 4.57 8.26
N TYR A 61 16.97 3.50 7.51
CA TYR A 61 18.32 3.10 7.14
C TYR A 61 18.90 4.16 6.20
N HIS A 62 19.65 5.11 6.72
CA HIS A 62 20.36 6.10 5.92
C HIS A 62 21.66 5.48 5.39
N HIS A 63 21.85 5.51 4.06
CA HIS A 63 23.14 5.21 3.46
C HIS A 63 24.04 6.43 3.64
N MET A 64 25.21 6.26 4.22
CA MET A 64 26.21 7.33 4.36
C MET A 64 27.41 6.95 3.50
N ASP A 65 27.63 7.71 2.44
CA ASP A 65 28.82 7.57 1.58
C ASP A 65 29.83 8.65 1.96
N ALA A 66 31.03 8.23 2.35
CA ALA A 66 32.10 9.14 2.75
C ALA A 66 33.26 9.01 1.76
N GLN A 67 33.67 10.13 1.18
CA GLN A 67 34.75 10.21 0.21
C GLN A 67 35.84 11.15 0.71
N GLN A 68 37.10 10.77 0.49
CA GLN A 68 38.24 11.61 0.82
C GLN A 68 38.59 12.48 -0.39
N LEU A 69 38.67 13.79 -0.18
CA LEU A 69 39.08 14.76 -1.18
C LEU A 69 40.60 14.70 -1.37
N ALA A 70 41.07 15.17 -2.53
CA ALA A 70 42.50 15.28 -2.82
C ALA A 70 43.25 16.21 -1.85
N SER A 71 42.54 17.12 -1.16
CA SER A 71 43.08 17.97 -0.08
C SER A 71 43.39 17.22 1.22
N GLY A 72 42.94 15.96 1.35
CA GLY A 72 43.01 15.18 2.58
C GLY A 72 41.79 15.35 3.49
N GLU A 73 40.90 16.30 3.19
CA GLU A 73 39.62 16.51 3.87
C GLU A 73 38.60 15.42 3.48
N TRP A 74 37.61 15.20 4.34
CA TRP A 74 36.55 14.23 4.09
C TRP A 74 35.23 14.93 3.80
N ILE A 75 34.49 14.43 2.81
CA ILE A 75 33.08 14.76 2.60
C ILE A 75 32.24 13.51 2.85
N ALA A 76 31.19 13.65 3.66
CA ALA A 76 30.22 12.59 3.86
C ALA A 76 28.86 13.06 3.35
N VAL A 77 28.27 12.26 2.46
CA VAL A 77 26.92 12.44 1.95
C VAL A 77 26.06 11.39 2.64
N MET A 78 25.20 11.84 3.53
CA MET A 78 24.14 11.00 4.07
C MET A 78 22.94 11.13 3.16
N ASP A 79 22.40 10.00 2.69
CA ASP A 79 21.15 9.96 1.93
C ASP A 79 20.05 10.54 2.82
N ALA A 80 19.78 11.84 2.63
CA ALA A 80 18.57 12.44 3.14
C ALA A 80 17.43 11.74 2.42
N ASP A 81 16.47 11.24 3.21
CA ASP A 81 15.27 10.59 2.71
C ASP A 81 14.90 11.18 1.34
N ARG A 82 14.99 10.36 0.29
CA ARG A 82 14.40 10.63 -1.03
C ARG A 82 13.05 11.24 -0.74
N VAL A 83 12.91 12.57 -0.88
CA VAL A 83 11.82 13.35 -0.27
C VAL A 83 10.55 12.52 -0.39
N PRO A 84 10.09 11.87 0.71
CA PRO A 84 8.85 11.14 0.67
C PRO A 84 7.85 12.19 0.23
N SER A 85 7.00 11.90 -0.76
CA SER A 85 5.99 12.86 -1.21
C SER A 85 5.36 13.45 0.04
N GLU A 86 5.66 14.71 0.37
CA GLU A 86 5.54 15.23 1.74
C GLU A 86 4.21 14.77 2.32
N ALA A 87 4.19 14.12 3.51
CA ALA A 87 2.95 13.73 4.17
C ALA A 87 1.96 14.89 4.09
N TYR A 88 1.00 14.78 3.19
CA TYR A 88 0.32 15.97 2.69
C TYR A 88 -0.59 16.48 3.78
N THR A 89 -0.31 17.68 4.26
CA THR A 89 -1.10 18.30 5.31
C THR A 89 -2.36 18.90 4.67
N HIS A 90 -3.53 18.42 5.08
CA HIS A 90 -4.81 19.06 4.77
C HIS A 90 -5.29 19.75 6.04
N GLN A 91 -5.43 21.08 6.00
CA GLN A 91 -5.80 21.90 7.16
C GLN A 91 -4.90 21.67 8.39
N GLY A 92 -3.59 21.48 8.18
CA GLY A 92 -2.63 21.26 9.27
C GLY A 92 -2.61 19.85 9.85
N GLN A 93 -3.41 18.91 9.34
CA GLN A 93 -3.38 17.49 9.71
C GLN A 93 -2.79 16.64 8.56
N HIS A 94 -1.94 15.68 8.89
CA HIS A 94 -1.43 14.73 7.89
C HIS A 94 -2.60 13.93 7.30
N SER A 95 -2.70 13.90 5.97
CA SER A 95 -3.65 13.04 5.26
C SER A 95 -3.20 11.59 5.44
N GLN A 96 -4.04 10.75 6.02
CA GLN A 96 -3.73 9.33 6.25
C GLN A 96 -4.87 8.43 5.78
N PHE A 97 -4.58 7.14 5.61
CA PHE A 97 -5.53 6.10 5.23
C PHE A 97 -5.43 4.86 6.12
N THR A 98 -6.53 4.12 6.23
CA THR A 98 -6.58 2.81 6.86
C THR A 98 -6.26 1.75 5.80
N MET A 99 -5.35 0.84 6.09
CA MET A 99 -5.19 -0.36 5.26
C MET A 99 -6.15 -1.45 5.72
N VAL A 100 -6.78 -2.10 4.76
CA VAL A 100 -7.62 -3.28 4.99
C VAL A 100 -6.99 -4.45 4.25
N THR A 101 -6.82 -5.57 4.95
CA THR A 101 -6.38 -6.81 4.33
C THR A 101 -7.22 -7.96 4.87
N MET A 102 -7.71 -8.82 3.98
CA MET A 102 -8.51 -9.98 4.34
C MET A 102 -7.67 -11.24 4.20
N THR A 103 -7.65 -12.06 5.23
CA THR A 103 -6.76 -13.23 5.33
C THR A 103 -7.35 -14.29 6.26
N TYR A 104 -6.62 -15.38 6.46
CA TYR A 104 -7.02 -16.53 7.28
C TYR A 104 -5.79 -17.30 7.77
N GLU A 105 -6.01 -18.26 8.67
CA GLU A 105 -4.95 -18.96 9.42
C GLU A 105 -3.78 -19.48 8.57
N ALA A 106 -4.04 -20.09 7.41
CA ALA A 106 -2.99 -20.64 6.56
C ALA A 106 -2.06 -19.59 5.94
N ARG A 107 -2.42 -18.29 6.00
CA ARG A 107 -1.65 -17.17 5.46
C ARG A 107 -1.05 -16.28 6.56
N LEU A 108 -1.02 -16.74 7.81
CA LEU A 108 -0.50 -15.97 8.94
C LEU A 108 0.95 -15.47 8.73
N TRP A 109 1.80 -16.25 8.06
CA TRP A 109 3.16 -15.81 7.74
C TRP A 109 3.18 -14.64 6.75
N ASN A 110 2.39 -14.70 5.68
CA ASN A 110 2.23 -13.61 4.72
C ASN A 110 1.72 -12.35 5.43
N LEU A 111 0.74 -12.52 6.33
CA LEU A 111 0.19 -11.42 7.12
C LEU A 111 1.25 -10.76 8.01
N LYS A 112 2.14 -11.52 8.65
CA LYS A 112 3.23 -10.95 9.47
C LYS A 112 4.14 -10.05 8.62
N LEU A 113 4.56 -10.53 7.45
CA LEU A 113 5.38 -9.75 6.51
C LEU A 113 4.64 -8.51 5.99
N PHE A 114 3.35 -8.66 5.67
CA PHE A 114 2.47 -7.56 5.24
C PHE A 114 2.44 -6.46 6.31
N VAL A 115 2.12 -6.82 7.56
CA VAL A 115 2.01 -5.86 8.66
C VAL A 115 3.35 -5.19 8.94
N GLU A 116 4.44 -5.96 8.99
CA GLU A 116 5.78 -5.41 9.21
C GLU A 116 6.14 -4.37 8.15
N ARG A 117 5.93 -4.68 6.87
CA ARG A 117 6.25 -3.76 5.77
C ARG A 117 5.36 -2.52 5.78
N TYR A 118 4.05 -2.70 5.78
CA TYR A 118 3.14 -1.59 5.47
C TYR A 118 2.82 -0.71 6.68
N SER A 119 2.98 -1.22 7.91
CA SER A 119 2.84 -0.40 9.12
C SER A 119 3.88 0.73 9.21
N ARG A 120 4.91 0.70 8.36
CA ARG A 120 5.99 1.69 8.30
C ARG A 120 5.85 2.64 7.09
N CYS A 121 4.82 2.46 6.26
CA CYS A 121 4.51 3.43 5.21
C CYS A 121 3.92 4.71 5.84
N GLU A 122 4.27 5.86 5.26
CA GLU A 122 4.10 7.18 5.90
C GLU A 122 2.65 7.56 6.15
N SER A 123 1.77 7.37 5.16
CA SER A 123 0.36 7.76 5.27
C SER A 123 -0.55 6.67 5.86
N VAL A 124 0.00 5.53 6.29
CA VAL A 124 -0.79 4.47 6.92
C VAL A 124 -1.10 4.85 8.37
N ARG A 125 -2.38 4.93 8.72
CA ARG A 125 -2.84 5.26 10.09
C ARG A 125 -3.05 4.03 10.94
N GLU A 126 -3.63 2.99 10.38
CA GLU A 126 -3.93 1.72 11.03
C GLU A 126 -4.01 0.60 9.99
N ILE A 127 -3.87 -0.64 10.44
CA ILE A 127 -4.11 -1.83 9.63
C ILE A 127 -5.28 -2.61 10.26
N VAL A 128 -6.32 -2.82 9.47
CA VAL A 128 -7.47 -3.67 9.82
C VAL A 128 -7.31 -5.01 9.11
N VAL A 129 -7.08 -6.05 9.89
CA VAL A 129 -7.00 -7.43 9.42
C VAL A 129 -8.40 -8.04 9.51
N VAL A 130 -9.03 -8.29 8.38
CA VAL A 130 -10.29 -9.02 8.29
C VAL A 130 -9.98 -10.51 8.31
N TRP A 131 -10.24 -11.14 9.46
CA TRP A 131 -9.88 -12.53 9.71
C TRP A 131 -11.05 -13.45 9.37
N ASN A 132 -10.95 -14.11 8.22
CA ASN A 132 -12.06 -14.82 7.59
C ASN A 132 -12.26 -16.27 8.08
N LYS A 133 -11.21 -16.93 8.57
CA LYS A 133 -11.27 -18.35 8.95
C LYS A 133 -10.10 -18.77 9.85
N GLY A 134 -10.38 -19.66 10.79
CA GLY A 134 -9.39 -20.30 11.67
C GLY A 134 -9.13 -19.48 12.93
N ASN A 135 -8.13 -19.87 13.72
CA ASN A 135 -7.86 -19.21 15.01
C ASN A 135 -7.21 -17.84 14.79
N PRO A 136 -7.84 -16.74 15.24
CA PRO A 136 -7.27 -15.41 15.06
C PRO A 136 -5.97 -15.25 15.84
N PRO A 137 -4.94 -14.60 15.27
CA PRO A 137 -3.75 -14.25 16.03
C PRO A 137 -4.09 -13.21 17.10
N SER A 138 -3.20 -13.04 18.07
CA SER A 138 -3.24 -11.84 18.92
C SER A 138 -2.68 -10.65 18.13
N SER A 139 -3.23 -9.45 18.31
CA SER A 139 -2.66 -8.23 17.72
C SER A 139 -1.21 -7.98 18.18
N ALA A 140 -0.84 -8.48 19.37
CA ALA A 140 0.53 -8.42 19.88
C ALA A 140 1.52 -9.33 19.14
N ALA A 141 1.03 -10.20 18.24
CA ALA A 141 1.88 -11.09 17.45
C ALA A 141 2.56 -10.40 16.25
N PHE A 142 2.25 -9.12 16.01
CA PHE A 142 2.76 -8.36 14.88
C PHE A 142 3.76 -7.29 15.30
N ASP A 143 4.89 -7.21 14.58
CA ASP A 143 5.80 -6.08 14.66
C ASP A 143 5.28 -4.94 13.78
N SER A 144 4.66 -3.93 14.41
CA SER A 144 3.96 -2.87 13.71
C SER A 144 4.29 -1.48 14.24
N GLY A 145 4.49 -0.53 13.32
CA GLY A 145 4.62 0.90 13.61
C GLY A 145 3.30 1.63 13.90
N VAL A 146 2.16 1.01 13.55
CA VAL A 146 0.80 1.56 13.69
C VAL A 146 -0.14 0.58 14.41
N PRO A 147 -1.32 1.02 14.90
CA PRO A 147 -2.32 0.10 15.44
C PRO A 147 -2.72 -0.99 14.43
N VAL A 148 -2.73 -2.24 14.90
CA VAL A 148 -3.23 -3.39 14.15
C VAL A 148 -4.47 -3.91 14.86
N ARG A 149 -5.59 -3.92 14.15
CA ARG A 149 -6.87 -4.41 14.67
C ARG A 149 -7.30 -5.63 13.88
N ILE A 150 -7.61 -6.70 14.60
CA ILE A 150 -8.13 -7.94 14.01
C ILE A 150 -9.65 -7.89 14.13
N ARG A 151 -10.33 -7.91 12.99
CA ARG A 151 -11.79 -8.03 12.91
C ARG A 151 -12.11 -9.47 12.51
N VAL A 152 -12.56 -10.25 13.49
CA VAL A 152 -12.92 -11.65 13.28
C VAL A 152 -14.31 -11.71 12.66
N GLU A 153 -14.44 -12.50 11.60
CA GLU A 153 -15.70 -12.68 10.89
C GLU A 153 -16.25 -14.08 11.15
N GLU A 154 -17.56 -14.17 11.37
CA GLU A 154 -18.24 -15.42 11.72
C GLU A 154 -18.27 -16.42 10.56
N THR A 155 -18.31 -15.91 9.34
CA THR A 155 -18.41 -16.72 8.12
C THR A 155 -17.28 -16.39 7.17
N ASN A 156 -16.71 -17.40 6.52
CA ASN A 156 -15.71 -17.21 5.49
C ASN A 156 -16.39 -16.69 4.21
N SER A 157 -16.35 -15.38 3.98
CA SER A 157 -16.93 -14.74 2.79
C SER A 157 -16.04 -13.62 2.27
N LEU A 158 -15.93 -13.50 0.94
CA LEU A 158 -15.19 -12.39 0.32
C LEU A 158 -15.85 -11.02 0.58
N ASN A 159 -17.16 -11.01 0.86
CA ASN A 159 -17.91 -9.78 1.19
C ASN A 159 -17.36 -9.07 2.45
N ASN A 160 -16.69 -9.81 3.34
CA ASN A 160 -16.31 -9.32 4.67
C ASN A 160 -15.33 -8.13 4.61
N ARG A 161 -14.49 -8.07 3.58
CA ARG A 161 -13.51 -6.99 3.40
C ARG A 161 -14.14 -5.60 3.25
N PHE A 162 -15.41 -5.54 2.85
CA PHE A 162 -16.14 -4.28 2.67
C PHE A 162 -17.16 -3.99 3.78
N ARG A 163 -17.19 -4.76 4.88
CA ARG A 163 -18.11 -4.48 6.00
C ARG A 163 -17.93 -3.07 6.52
N VAL A 164 -19.06 -2.38 6.71
CA VAL A 164 -19.10 -1.07 7.38
C VAL A 164 -18.49 -1.23 8.76
N ASP A 165 -17.46 -0.43 9.04
CA ASP A 165 -16.70 -0.52 10.27
C ASP A 165 -16.61 0.87 10.92
N PRO A 166 -17.39 1.12 11.98
CA PRO A 166 -17.44 2.43 12.62
C PRO A 166 -16.13 2.80 13.34
N LEU A 167 -15.19 1.86 13.49
CA LEU A 167 -13.88 2.11 14.08
C LEU A 167 -12.89 2.68 13.07
N ILE A 168 -13.12 2.50 11.76
CA ILE A 168 -12.31 3.14 10.72
C ILE A 168 -12.60 4.64 10.74
N LYS A 169 -11.57 5.44 11.06
CA LYS A 169 -11.70 6.91 11.17
C LYS A 169 -11.16 7.67 9.96
N THR A 170 -10.52 6.98 9.03
CA THR A 170 -10.06 7.60 7.78
C THR A 170 -11.15 7.53 6.73
N ARG A 171 -11.28 8.60 5.95
CA ARG A 171 -12.12 8.60 4.76
C ARG A 171 -11.55 7.65 3.70
N ALA A 172 -10.23 7.67 3.51
CA ALA A 172 -9.55 6.77 2.60
C ALA A 172 -9.32 5.40 3.25
N VAL A 173 -9.65 4.34 2.52
CA VAL A 173 -9.22 2.97 2.81
C VAL A 173 -8.43 2.43 1.63
N PHE A 174 -7.35 1.72 1.91
CA PHE A 174 -6.61 0.95 0.90
C PHE A 174 -6.81 -0.53 1.16
N ASP A 175 -7.58 -1.18 0.29
CA ASP A 175 -7.78 -2.62 0.31
C ASP A 175 -6.64 -3.28 -0.45
N LEU A 176 -5.91 -4.19 0.21
CA LEU A 176 -4.76 -4.89 -0.36
C LEU A 176 -4.80 -6.38 0.02
N ASP A 177 -4.76 -7.24 -1.01
CA ASP A 177 -4.66 -8.69 -0.83
C ASP A 177 -3.32 -9.07 -0.18
N ASP A 178 -3.34 -10.07 0.69
CA ASP A 178 -2.18 -10.52 1.46
C ASP A 178 -1.15 -11.31 0.64
N ASP A 179 -1.43 -11.55 -0.65
CA ASP A 179 -0.51 -12.14 -1.63
C ASP A 179 0.01 -11.12 -2.67
N ILE A 180 -0.35 -9.83 -2.51
CA ILE A 180 0.16 -8.72 -3.32
C ILE A 180 1.14 -7.88 -2.51
N MET A 181 2.35 -7.72 -3.05
CA MET A 181 3.38 -6.85 -2.49
C MET A 181 3.65 -5.66 -3.40
N MET A 182 3.63 -4.47 -2.80
CA MET A 182 3.86 -3.18 -3.46
C MET A 182 4.79 -2.33 -2.60
N THR A 183 5.41 -1.32 -3.21
CA THR A 183 6.27 -0.38 -2.47
C THR A 183 5.44 0.66 -1.73
N CYS A 184 5.91 1.17 -0.58
CA CYS A 184 5.28 2.34 0.06
C CYS A 184 5.18 3.52 -0.92
N THR A 185 6.19 3.72 -1.78
CA THR A 185 6.18 4.75 -2.81
C THR A 185 5.00 4.61 -3.78
N ASP A 186 4.64 3.39 -4.19
CA ASP A 186 3.49 3.18 -5.06
C ASP A 186 2.15 3.37 -4.32
N LEU A 187 2.07 2.96 -3.04
CA LEU A 187 0.92 3.27 -2.18
C LEU A 187 0.70 4.79 -2.07
N GLU A 188 1.76 5.57 -1.81
CA GLU A 188 1.67 7.03 -1.72
C GLU A 188 1.27 7.68 -3.06
N LYS A 189 1.74 7.16 -4.19
CA LYS A 189 1.28 7.61 -5.53
C LYS A 189 -0.22 7.38 -5.70
N GLY A 190 -0.71 6.18 -5.38
CA GLY A 190 -2.13 5.86 -5.46
C GLY A 190 -2.96 6.75 -4.53
N PHE A 191 -2.47 6.96 -3.30
CA PHE A 191 -3.13 7.80 -2.31
C PHE A 191 -3.21 9.26 -2.77
N LYS A 192 -2.14 9.79 -3.36
CA LYS A 192 -2.14 11.14 -3.96
C LYS A 192 -3.25 11.28 -5.01
N VAL A 193 -3.31 10.34 -5.96
CA VAL A 193 -4.32 10.35 -7.03
C VAL A 193 -5.74 10.22 -6.46
N TRP A 194 -5.95 9.36 -5.46
CA TRP A 194 -7.25 9.23 -4.79
C TRP A 194 -7.68 10.51 -4.09
N ARG A 195 -6.76 11.26 -3.47
CA ARG A 195 -7.10 12.53 -2.80
C ARG A 195 -7.55 13.62 -3.76
N GLU A 196 -7.12 13.58 -5.02
CA GLU A 196 -7.59 14.50 -6.07
C GLU A 196 -9.01 14.15 -6.53
N HIS A 197 -9.42 12.88 -6.39
CA HIS A 197 -10.69 12.33 -6.87
C HIS A 197 -11.29 11.30 -5.91
N PRO A 198 -11.66 11.68 -4.67
CA PRO A 198 -12.08 10.73 -3.63
C PRO A 198 -13.42 10.04 -3.95
N GLU A 199 -14.18 10.55 -4.93
CA GLU A 199 -15.37 9.91 -5.48
C GLU A 199 -15.08 8.68 -6.33
N ARG A 200 -13.82 8.45 -6.72
CA ARG A 200 -13.39 7.34 -7.59
C ARG A 200 -12.73 6.24 -6.79
N MET A 201 -12.80 5.03 -7.34
CA MET A 201 -11.92 3.94 -6.95
C MET A 201 -10.59 4.10 -7.70
N VAL A 202 -9.49 4.19 -6.97
CA VAL A 202 -8.15 4.35 -7.55
C VAL A 202 -7.32 3.11 -7.26
N GLY A 203 -6.85 2.38 -8.26
CA GLY A 203 -6.09 1.15 -7.98
C GLY A 203 -5.10 0.75 -9.06
N PHE A 204 -4.48 -0.40 -8.82
CA PHE A 204 -3.26 -0.82 -9.53
C PHE A 204 -3.45 -2.01 -10.47
N TYR A 205 -4.61 -2.66 -10.44
CA TYR A 205 -4.92 -3.82 -11.29
C TYR A 205 -6.11 -3.53 -12.19
N PRO A 206 -5.87 -2.98 -13.40
CA PRO A 206 -6.94 -2.62 -14.32
C PRO A 206 -7.46 -3.84 -15.06
N ARG A 207 -8.75 -3.82 -15.35
CA ARG A 207 -9.41 -4.75 -16.27
C ARG A 207 -10.31 -3.98 -17.24
N THR A 208 -10.70 -4.65 -18.30
CA THR A 208 -11.65 -4.12 -19.26
C THR A 208 -12.82 -5.07 -19.38
N ILE A 209 -14.02 -4.52 -19.35
CA ILE A 209 -15.25 -5.25 -19.67
C ILE A 209 -15.84 -4.63 -20.92
N ASP A 210 -15.96 -5.43 -21.98
CA ASP A 210 -16.45 -4.99 -23.29
C ASP A 210 -17.08 -6.11 -24.12
N GLY A 211 -17.71 -5.71 -25.24
CA GLY A 211 -18.38 -6.63 -26.15
C GLY A 211 -19.86 -6.82 -25.84
N ASN A 212 -20.55 -7.55 -26.72
CA ASN A 212 -21.92 -8.01 -26.54
C ASN A 212 -22.00 -9.46 -27.04
N PRO A 213 -22.07 -10.48 -26.16
CA PRO A 213 -22.14 -10.40 -24.70
C PRO A 213 -20.87 -9.82 -24.04
N LEU A 214 -20.99 -9.33 -22.81
CA LEU A 214 -19.87 -8.74 -22.05
C LEU A 214 -18.76 -9.78 -21.79
N GLN A 215 -17.51 -9.39 -22.04
CA GLN A 215 -16.33 -10.21 -21.83
C GLN A 215 -15.41 -9.58 -20.79
N TYR A 216 -14.88 -10.40 -19.87
CA TYR A 216 -13.86 -9.99 -18.90
C TYR A 216 -12.46 -10.07 -19.53
N ARG A 217 -11.78 -8.93 -19.66
CA ARG A 217 -10.44 -8.83 -20.25
C ARG A 217 -9.38 -8.56 -19.18
N ASN A 218 -8.24 -9.22 -19.33
CA ASN A 218 -7.13 -9.14 -18.40
C ASN A 218 -6.37 -7.80 -18.46
N GLU A 219 -5.36 -7.68 -17.60
CA GLU A 219 -4.51 -6.49 -17.49
C GLU A 219 -3.76 -6.13 -18.78
N ARG A 220 -3.23 -7.12 -19.51
CA ARG A 220 -2.51 -6.88 -20.76
C ARG A 220 -3.39 -6.19 -21.78
N TYR A 221 -4.66 -6.57 -21.83
CA TYR A 221 -5.66 -5.91 -22.66
C TYR A 221 -5.92 -4.47 -22.19
N ALA A 222 -6.13 -4.27 -20.89
CA ALA A 222 -6.46 -2.97 -20.30
C ALA A 222 -5.32 -1.94 -20.42
N ARG A 223 -4.07 -2.37 -20.23
CA ARG A 223 -2.86 -1.54 -20.40
C ARG A 223 -2.56 -1.21 -21.88
N GLY A 224 -3.20 -1.91 -22.81
CA GLY A 224 -3.11 -1.65 -24.24
C GLY A 224 -3.89 -0.42 -24.70
N LYS A 225 -4.44 -0.46 -25.92
CA LYS A 225 -5.09 0.71 -26.54
C LYS A 225 -6.51 1.02 -26.05
N ASN A 226 -7.16 0.11 -25.31
CA ASN A 226 -8.61 0.18 -25.09
C ASN A 226 -9.04 0.75 -23.73
N GLY A 227 -8.11 1.09 -22.85
CA GLY A 227 -8.46 1.66 -21.56
C GLY A 227 -9.09 0.66 -20.58
N CYS A 228 -9.38 1.12 -19.37
CA CYS A 228 -10.03 0.34 -18.32
C CYS A 228 -11.36 0.97 -17.90
N ASN A 229 -12.31 0.13 -17.51
CA ASN A 229 -13.56 0.52 -16.84
C ASN A 229 -13.77 -0.26 -15.54
N LEU A 230 -12.74 -1.01 -15.10
CA LEU A 230 -12.75 -1.79 -13.89
C LEU A 230 -11.37 -1.79 -13.21
N ILE A 231 -11.37 -1.70 -11.89
CA ILE A 231 -10.21 -1.86 -11.03
C ILE A 231 -10.48 -3.00 -10.05
N LEU A 232 -9.56 -3.95 -9.93
CA LEU A 232 -9.66 -4.98 -8.89
C LEU A 232 -9.39 -4.34 -7.53
N THR A 233 -10.26 -4.60 -6.55
CA THR A 233 -10.19 -3.98 -5.22
C THR A 233 -9.01 -4.50 -4.40
N GLY A 234 -8.45 -5.66 -4.74
CA GLY A 234 -7.30 -6.27 -4.08
C GLY A 234 -6.00 -5.43 -4.09
N ALA A 235 -5.97 -4.28 -4.79
CA ALA A 235 -5.05 -3.19 -4.52
C ALA A 235 -5.69 -1.86 -4.96
N ALA A 236 -6.58 -1.30 -4.14
CA ALA A 236 -7.31 -0.09 -4.49
C ALA A 236 -7.65 0.80 -3.28
N PHE A 237 -7.56 2.12 -3.51
CA PHE A 237 -8.09 3.17 -2.64
C PHE A 237 -9.56 3.41 -2.93
N MET A 238 -10.34 3.51 -1.85
CA MET A 238 -11.77 3.80 -1.87
C MET A 238 -12.13 4.75 -0.72
N ASP A 239 -13.28 5.40 -0.84
CA ASP A 239 -13.92 6.12 0.25
C ASP A 239 -14.67 5.11 1.13
N SER A 240 -14.28 4.98 2.40
CA SER A 240 -14.84 3.98 3.32
C SER A 240 -16.34 4.16 3.55
N GLU A 241 -16.77 5.40 3.76
CA GLU A 241 -18.17 5.75 4.01
C GLU A 241 -19.03 5.50 2.78
N PHE A 242 -18.55 5.85 1.59
CA PHE A 242 -19.28 5.63 0.35
C PHE A 242 -19.25 4.16 -0.08
N ALA A 243 -18.06 3.56 -0.22
CA ALA A 243 -17.88 2.23 -0.78
C ALA A 243 -18.53 1.17 0.12
N PHE A 244 -18.26 1.18 1.43
CA PHE A 244 -18.73 0.13 2.32
C PHE A 244 -20.24 0.23 2.56
N LYS A 245 -20.79 1.44 2.74
CA LYS A 245 -22.25 1.61 2.85
C LYS A 245 -22.96 1.21 1.56
N LYS A 246 -22.39 1.52 0.40
CA LYS A 246 -23.00 1.12 -0.87
C LYS A 246 -22.94 -0.40 -1.05
N TYR A 247 -21.81 -1.01 -0.74
CA TYR A 247 -21.64 -2.46 -0.79
C TYR A 247 -22.58 -3.21 0.15
N TRP A 248 -22.83 -2.68 1.36
CA TRP A 248 -23.74 -3.27 2.35
C TRP A 248 -25.17 -2.74 2.30
N SER A 249 -25.50 -1.91 1.32
CA SER A 249 -26.85 -1.44 1.11
C SER A 249 -27.79 -2.59 0.73
N GLU A 250 -29.09 -2.39 0.98
CA GLU A 250 -30.13 -3.32 0.57
C GLU A 250 -30.13 -3.56 -0.95
N LYS A 251 -29.85 -2.51 -1.74
CA LYS A 251 -29.72 -2.59 -3.21
C LYS A 251 -28.64 -3.59 -3.65
N ALA A 252 -27.59 -3.78 -2.86
CA ALA A 252 -26.49 -4.67 -3.17
C ALA A 252 -26.67 -6.10 -2.62
N ARG A 253 -27.77 -6.38 -1.88
CA ARG A 253 -27.97 -7.66 -1.18
C ARG A 253 -27.90 -8.86 -2.13
N GLU A 254 -28.67 -8.83 -3.21
CA GLU A 254 -28.68 -9.92 -4.19
C GLU A 254 -27.30 -10.13 -4.84
N GLY A 255 -26.55 -9.04 -5.05
CA GLY A 255 -25.16 -9.13 -5.50
C GLY A 255 -24.26 -9.83 -4.49
N ARG A 256 -24.35 -9.45 -3.20
CA ARG A 256 -23.56 -10.05 -2.12
C ARG A 256 -23.87 -11.54 -1.94
N ASP A 257 -25.14 -11.94 -2.09
CA ASP A 257 -25.56 -13.34 -2.02
C ASP A 257 -24.92 -14.15 -3.17
N PHE A 258 -24.87 -13.56 -4.37
CA PHE A 258 -24.20 -14.17 -5.52
C PHE A 258 -22.69 -14.28 -5.31
N VAL A 259 -22.04 -13.24 -4.77
CA VAL A 259 -20.61 -13.27 -4.39
C VAL A 259 -20.35 -14.37 -3.37
N HIS A 260 -21.19 -14.48 -2.34
CA HIS A 260 -21.05 -15.49 -1.29
C HIS A 260 -21.15 -16.90 -1.88
N LYS A 261 -22.18 -17.17 -2.70
CA LYS A 261 -22.41 -18.47 -3.34
C LYS A 261 -21.26 -18.91 -4.25
N ASN A 262 -20.66 -17.97 -4.98
CA ASN A 262 -19.61 -18.28 -5.96
C ASN A 262 -18.18 -18.12 -5.41
N PHE A 263 -18.04 -17.57 -4.19
CA PHE A 263 -16.76 -17.25 -3.57
C PHE A 263 -15.82 -16.49 -4.52
N ASN A 264 -16.36 -15.48 -5.22
CA ASN A 264 -15.67 -14.69 -6.24
C ASN A 264 -16.46 -13.38 -6.52
N CYS A 265 -15.89 -12.47 -7.32
CA CYS A 265 -16.56 -11.32 -7.93
C CYS A 265 -17.01 -10.20 -6.98
N GLU A 266 -16.48 -10.16 -5.75
CA GLU A 266 -16.71 -9.06 -4.82
C GLU A 266 -16.21 -7.73 -5.40
N ASP A 267 -15.10 -7.77 -6.12
CA ASP A 267 -14.50 -6.65 -6.84
C ASP A 267 -15.38 -6.16 -8.00
N LEU A 268 -15.92 -7.07 -8.80
CA LEU A 268 -16.85 -6.78 -9.89
C LEU A 268 -18.09 -6.10 -9.33
N LEU A 269 -18.69 -6.66 -8.27
CA LEU A 269 -19.86 -6.08 -7.62
C LEU A 269 -19.56 -4.64 -7.17
N MET A 270 -18.43 -4.39 -6.51
CA MET A 270 -18.05 -3.04 -6.10
C MET A 270 -17.96 -2.08 -7.30
N ASN A 271 -17.37 -2.50 -8.41
CA ASN A 271 -17.28 -1.67 -9.62
C ASN A 271 -18.65 -1.33 -10.22
N PHE A 272 -19.59 -2.28 -10.26
CA PHE A 272 -20.97 -2.01 -10.69
C PHE A 272 -21.69 -1.03 -9.76
N LEU A 273 -21.47 -1.13 -8.45
CA LEU A 273 -22.05 -0.22 -7.48
C LEU A 273 -21.48 1.21 -7.63
N TYR A 274 -20.19 1.34 -7.91
CA TYR A 274 -19.57 2.62 -8.26
C TYR A 274 -20.14 3.20 -9.55
N ALA A 275 -20.28 2.38 -10.61
CA ALA A 275 -20.85 2.77 -11.90
C ALA A 275 -22.25 3.39 -11.78
N ASN A 276 -23.10 2.80 -10.93
CA ASN A 276 -24.46 3.29 -10.70
C ASN A 276 -24.52 4.58 -9.84
N ALA A 277 -23.39 5.18 -9.46
CA ALA A 277 -23.35 6.38 -8.61
C ALA A 277 -22.99 7.67 -9.35
N SER A 278 -22.22 7.57 -10.43
CA SER A 278 -21.57 8.72 -11.07
C SER A 278 -21.62 8.57 -12.59
N SER A 279 -21.88 9.67 -13.30
CA SER A 279 -22.13 9.69 -14.74
C SER A 279 -20.88 9.92 -15.61
N THR A 280 -19.72 10.22 -15.04
CA THR A 280 -18.54 10.66 -15.83
C THR A 280 -17.35 9.71 -15.75
N ARG A 281 -16.89 9.35 -14.54
CA ARG A 281 -15.75 8.45 -14.35
C ARG A 281 -15.73 7.87 -12.93
N THR A 282 -15.65 6.54 -12.83
CA THR A 282 -15.74 5.85 -11.54
C THR A 282 -14.45 5.19 -11.09
N VAL A 283 -13.53 4.96 -12.03
CA VAL A 283 -12.25 4.30 -11.77
C VAL A 283 -11.06 5.10 -12.31
N GLU A 284 -9.95 5.02 -11.58
CA GLU A 284 -8.65 5.58 -11.95
C GLU A 284 -7.59 4.49 -11.84
N TYR A 285 -6.78 4.33 -12.88
CA TYR A 285 -5.68 3.37 -12.89
C TYR A 285 -4.36 4.08 -12.61
N VAL A 286 -3.61 3.58 -11.63
CA VAL A 286 -2.25 4.00 -11.33
C VAL A 286 -1.30 2.87 -11.68
N HIS A 287 -0.33 3.14 -12.55
CA HIS A 287 0.67 2.15 -12.94
C HIS A 287 1.73 2.01 -11.82
N PRO A 288 1.87 0.83 -11.18
CA PRO A 288 2.88 0.66 -10.14
C PRO A 288 4.28 0.60 -10.75
N ALA A 289 5.28 1.22 -10.12
CA ALA A 289 6.67 1.05 -10.53
C ALA A 289 7.16 -0.38 -10.22
N TRP A 290 6.67 -0.96 -9.13
CA TRP A 290 6.96 -2.34 -8.75
C TRP A 290 5.78 -2.96 -7.99
N ALA A 291 5.34 -4.13 -8.44
CA ALA A 291 4.35 -4.95 -7.74
C ALA A 291 4.67 -6.43 -7.99
N ILE A 292 4.61 -7.26 -6.95
CA ILE A 292 4.69 -8.71 -7.04
C ILE A 292 3.34 -9.28 -6.63
N ASP A 293 2.71 -10.01 -7.55
CA ASP A 293 1.50 -10.80 -7.31
C ASP A 293 1.91 -12.27 -7.15
N THR A 294 1.80 -12.80 -5.93
CA THR A 294 2.15 -14.18 -5.59
C THR A 294 0.95 -15.13 -5.61
N SER A 295 -0.23 -14.67 -6.03
CA SER A 295 -1.45 -15.47 -6.05
C SER A 295 -1.26 -16.78 -6.85
N LYS A 296 -0.48 -16.75 -7.93
CA LYS A 296 -0.18 -17.94 -8.75
C LYS A 296 0.81 -18.93 -8.13
N LEU A 297 1.57 -18.51 -7.12
CA LEU A 297 2.54 -19.37 -6.42
C LEU A 297 1.91 -20.07 -5.21
N SER A 298 0.73 -19.62 -4.77
CA SER A 298 0.02 -20.16 -3.63
C SER A 298 -0.88 -21.34 -4.04
N SER A 299 -0.76 -22.47 -3.33
CA SER A 299 -1.61 -23.65 -3.55
C SER A 299 -3.09 -23.40 -3.21
N VAL A 300 -3.37 -22.32 -2.48
CA VAL A 300 -4.68 -21.97 -1.90
C VAL A 300 -5.31 -20.71 -2.52
N ALA A 301 -4.76 -20.19 -3.62
CA ALA A 301 -5.32 -19.03 -4.30
C ALA A 301 -6.53 -19.38 -5.19
N ILE A 302 -7.54 -18.50 -5.16
CA ILE A 302 -8.80 -18.65 -5.92
C ILE A 302 -8.57 -18.56 -7.45
N SER A 303 -7.51 -17.86 -7.87
CA SER A 303 -7.15 -17.63 -9.28
C SER A 303 -6.21 -18.68 -9.87
N ARG A 304 -5.87 -19.74 -9.12
CA ARG A 304 -4.95 -20.80 -9.57
C ARG A 304 -5.40 -21.45 -10.87
N ASP A 305 -6.67 -21.85 -10.95
CA ASP A 305 -7.31 -22.25 -12.21
C ASP A 305 -7.88 -21.02 -12.89
N THR A 306 -7.09 -20.45 -13.80
CA THR A 306 -7.45 -19.20 -14.47
C THR A 306 -8.70 -19.36 -15.33
N GLN A 307 -8.92 -20.51 -15.97
CA GLN A 307 -10.08 -20.69 -16.85
C GLN A 307 -11.37 -20.74 -16.03
N LYS A 308 -11.42 -21.61 -15.02
CA LYS A 308 -12.56 -21.72 -14.12
C LYS A 308 -12.85 -20.40 -13.41
N HIS A 309 -11.80 -19.68 -13.00
CA HIS A 309 -11.94 -18.36 -12.39
C HIS A 309 -12.59 -17.35 -13.36
N TYR A 310 -12.22 -17.37 -14.64
CA TYR A 310 -12.78 -16.47 -15.66
C TYR A 310 -14.21 -16.86 -16.05
N ASP A 311 -14.56 -18.14 -16.04
CA ASP A 311 -15.91 -18.62 -16.31
C ASP A 311 -16.89 -18.15 -15.23
N VAL A 312 -16.48 -18.22 -13.96
CA VAL A 312 -17.25 -17.65 -12.83
C VAL A 312 -17.40 -16.14 -12.99
N ARG A 313 -16.31 -15.42 -13.31
CA ARG A 313 -16.38 -13.97 -13.55
C ARG A 313 -17.32 -13.60 -14.68
N THR A 314 -17.35 -14.37 -15.76
CA THR A 314 -18.29 -14.17 -16.87
C THR A 314 -19.74 -14.30 -16.41
N SER A 315 -20.03 -15.29 -15.56
CA SER A 315 -21.36 -15.46 -14.94
C SER A 315 -21.73 -14.28 -14.03
N CYS A 316 -20.76 -13.76 -13.26
CA CYS A 316 -20.95 -12.56 -12.44
C CYS A 316 -21.26 -11.32 -13.28
N LEU A 317 -20.58 -11.14 -14.43
CA LEU A 317 -20.86 -10.02 -15.34
C LEU A 317 -22.28 -10.06 -15.89
N ALA A 318 -22.76 -11.23 -16.29
CA ALA A 318 -24.14 -11.40 -16.76
C ALA A 318 -25.14 -11.08 -15.64
N LYS A 319 -24.91 -11.59 -14.42
CA LYS A 319 -25.80 -11.35 -13.28
C LYS A 319 -25.82 -9.87 -12.87
N PHE A 320 -24.65 -9.25 -12.71
CA PHE A 320 -24.56 -7.88 -12.22
C PHE A 320 -25.00 -6.85 -13.26
N SER A 321 -24.73 -7.08 -14.55
CA SER A 321 -25.26 -6.20 -15.60
C SER A 321 -26.79 -6.24 -15.68
N SER A 322 -27.41 -7.39 -15.42
CA SER A 322 -28.86 -7.54 -15.32
C SER A 322 -29.46 -6.79 -14.13
N ILE A 323 -28.78 -6.72 -12.98
CA ILE A 323 -29.32 -6.10 -11.76
C ILE A 323 -29.04 -4.59 -11.73
N TYR A 324 -27.81 -4.19 -12.08
CA TYR A 324 -27.30 -2.85 -11.84
C TYR A 324 -27.15 -2.02 -13.12
N GLY A 325 -27.42 -2.61 -14.29
CA GLY A 325 -27.23 -1.95 -15.59
C GLY A 325 -25.80 -2.03 -16.10
N PRO A 326 -25.49 -1.32 -17.21
CA PRO A 326 -24.20 -1.38 -17.85
C PRO A 326 -23.09 -0.69 -17.03
N LEU A 327 -21.85 -1.17 -17.18
CA LEU A 327 -20.68 -0.45 -16.70
C LEU A 327 -20.41 0.81 -17.54
N PRO A 328 -19.65 1.78 -16.99
CA PRO A 328 -19.33 3.02 -17.70
C PRO A 328 -18.42 2.72 -18.89
N ARG A 329 -18.34 3.69 -19.81
CA ARG A 329 -17.42 3.62 -20.96
C ARG A 329 -15.97 3.49 -20.49
N LYS A 330 -15.16 2.80 -21.29
CA LYS A 330 -13.71 2.62 -21.05
C LYS A 330 -13.02 3.98 -21.03
N TRP A 331 -12.03 4.14 -20.16
CA TRP A 331 -11.19 5.32 -20.12
C TRP A 331 -9.74 5.01 -20.52
N GLY A 332 -9.19 5.82 -21.43
CA GLY A 332 -7.83 5.65 -21.94
C GLY A 332 -6.76 5.89 -20.88
N VAL A 333 -5.75 5.00 -20.82
CA VAL A 333 -4.61 5.07 -19.89
C VAL A 333 -3.60 6.19 -20.26
N TRP A 334 -3.84 6.93 -21.35
CA TRP A 334 -2.84 7.78 -22.01
C TRP A 334 -2.66 9.21 -21.47
N HIS A 335 -3.29 9.60 -20.35
CA HIS A 335 -3.20 10.99 -19.87
C HIS A 335 -2.07 11.31 -18.88
N ALA A 336 -1.31 10.31 -18.39
CA ALA A 336 -0.18 10.58 -17.48
C ALA A 336 1.08 11.16 -18.18
N ARG A 337 1.15 11.19 -19.52
CA ARG A 337 2.31 11.71 -20.26
C ARG A 337 2.21 13.20 -20.65
N ARG A 338 1.10 13.88 -20.41
CA ARG A 338 0.90 15.26 -20.91
C ARG A 338 1.36 16.38 -19.96
N TRP A 339 1.86 16.05 -18.76
CA TRP A 339 2.33 17.03 -17.77
C TRP A 339 3.82 17.43 -17.90
N LEU A 340 4.55 16.92 -18.89
CA LEU A 340 5.95 17.31 -19.17
C LEU A 340 6.09 18.18 -20.44
N GLY A 341 4.99 18.71 -20.98
CA GLY A 341 4.97 19.36 -22.31
C GLY A 341 4.48 20.81 -22.35
N GLN A 342 4.56 21.56 -21.24
CA GLN A 342 4.25 23.01 -21.21
C GLN A 342 5.32 23.82 -20.48
N ILE A 343 6.59 23.50 -20.72
CA ILE A 343 7.69 24.45 -20.58
C ILE A 343 8.56 24.30 -21.84
N ALA A 344 8.23 25.08 -22.85
CA ALA A 344 9.09 25.46 -23.96
C ALA A 344 8.74 26.91 -24.29
#